data_AF-A0A7Y4SLU4-F1
#
_entry.id   AF-A0A7Y4SLU4-F1
#
_cell.length_a   1.000
_cell.length_b   1.000
_cell.length_c   1.000
_cell.angle_alpha   90.00
_cell.angle_beta   90.00
_cell.angle_gamma   90.00
#
_symmetry.space_group_name_H-M   'P 1'
#
loop_
_entity.id
_entity.type
_entity.pdbx_description
1 polymer ?
#
loop_
_entity_poly.entity_id
_entity_poly.type
_entity_poly.pdbx_seq_one_letter_code
_entity_poly.pdbx_strand_id
1 'polypeptide(L)'
;MSLGVAARVRALVLVLVALCGVAGCSGRGVFRQYEYEEELYLALDGSVIANVNASVASLAALRGIALNPDPRARIDREEVRALFEGPGVRTTVSLGRRDLRRFVHASVRADSIESLSKLEPFAWSSYRFERSGDVFRFRQMVGAPSAVQREAMEWTGNEVVAFRLHLPSEIVFHNAPSGRVERGNILEWEQPLSDRLAGRPVDIQVDLEPESILQTTLILFGSTVVAALATLLLAVWWIARRGRSNETRP
;
A
#
# COMPACT_ATOMS: atom_id res chain seq x y z
N MET A 1 2.33 64.95 5.16
CA MET A 1 1.60 64.76 3.89
C MET A 1 0.72 63.53 4.03
N SER A 2 -0.60 63.73 4.14
CA SER A 2 -1.57 62.65 4.31
C SER A 2 -1.76 61.94 2.98
N LEU A 3 -1.30 60.69 2.86
CA LEU A 3 -1.66 59.84 1.73
C LEU A 3 -3.19 59.69 1.69
N GLY A 4 -3.80 60.19 0.62
CA GLY A 4 -5.25 60.09 0.40
C GLY A 4 -5.73 58.65 0.49
N VAL A 5 -6.99 58.46 0.89
CA VAL A 5 -7.59 57.13 1.14
C VAL A 5 -7.35 56.15 -0.01
N ALA A 6 -7.40 56.61 -1.27
CA ALA A 6 -7.12 55.80 -2.45
C ALA A 6 -5.66 55.30 -2.55
N ALA A 7 -4.69 56.09 -2.10
CA ALA A 7 -3.28 55.69 -2.09
C ALA A 7 -2.98 54.65 -0.99
N ARG A 8 -3.68 54.76 0.16
CA ARG A 8 -3.60 53.77 1.23
C ARG A 8 -4.24 52.43 0.84
N VAL A 9 -5.37 52.47 0.13
CA VAL A 9 -6.03 51.27 -0.40
C VAL A 9 -5.17 50.57 -1.45
N ARG A 10 -4.55 51.32 -2.39
CA ARG A 10 -3.64 50.74 -3.40
C ARG A 10 -2.39 50.11 -2.78
N ALA A 11 -1.80 50.76 -1.77
CA ALA A 11 -0.67 50.20 -1.04
C ALA A 11 -1.05 48.91 -0.28
N LEU A 12 -2.23 48.88 0.35
CA LEU A 12 -2.72 47.71 1.06
C LEU A 12 -2.98 46.52 0.10
N VAL A 13 -3.56 46.79 -1.07
CA VAL A 13 -3.79 45.76 -2.11
C VAL A 13 -2.48 45.21 -2.65
N LEU A 14 -1.47 46.07 -2.91
CA LEU A 14 -0.15 45.62 -3.34
C LEU A 14 0.57 44.77 -2.30
N VAL A 15 0.45 45.12 -1.02
CA VAL A 15 0.99 44.31 0.09
C VAL A 15 0.26 42.97 0.21
N LEU A 16 -1.07 42.95 0.09
CA LEU A 16 -1.85 41.70 0.10
C LEU A 16 -1.52 40.79 -1.09
N VAL A 17 -1.39 41.34 -2.30
CA VAL A 17 -0.99 40.58 -3.50
C VAL A 17 0.45 40.08 -3.37
N ALA A 18 1.37 40.87 -2.81
CA ALA A 18 2.73 40.43 -2.53
C ALA A 18 2.75 39.30 -1.48
N LEU A 19 2.01 39.42 -0.37
CA LEU A 19 1.89 38.37 0.65
C LEU A 19 1.26 37.08 0.09
N CYS A 20 0.24 37.18 -0.76
CA CYS A 20 -0.34 36.03 -1.46
C CYS A 20 0.65 35.41 -2.47
N GLY A 21 1.51 36.21 -3.11
CA GLY A 21 2.56 35.74 -4.01
C GLY A 21 3.68 34.97 -3.28
N VAL A 22 4.03 35.36 -2.05
CA VAL A 22 5.03 34.61 -1.25
C VAL A 22 4.42 33.33 -0.67
N ALA A 23 3.12 33.33 -0.32
CA ALA A 23 2.42 32.14 0.16
C ALA A 23 2.15 31.10 -0.94
N GLY A 24 1.98 31.53 -2.21
CA GLY A 24 1.69 30.64 -3.34
C GLY A 24 2.91 29.95 -3.96
N CYS A 25 4.13 30.43 -3.69
CA CYS A 25 5.36 29.93 -4.33
C CYS A 25 6.28 29.14 -3.38
N SER A 26 5.86 28.90 -2.14
CA SER A 26 6.55 27.93 -1.27
C SER A 26 5.65 26.72 -1.07
N GLY A 27 5.96 25.61 -1.72
CA GLY A 27 5.30 24.31 -1.54
C GLY A 27 5.52 23.70 -0.15
N ARG A 28 5.61 24.52 0.90
CA ARG A 28 5.88 24.15 2.28
C ARG A 28 4.57 24.21 3.06
N GLY A 29 3.95 23.04 3.28
CA GLY A 29 3.34 22.79 4.59
C GLY A 29 1.86 22.40 4.69
N VAL A 30 1.12 22.14 3.62
CA VAL A 30 -0.30 21.71 3.75
C VAL A 30 -0.58 20.30 3.20
N PHE A 31 0.25 19.80 2.29
CA PHE A 31 0.06 18.46 1.70
C PHE A 31 1.05 17.45 2.28
N ARG A 32 0.58 16.24 2.62
CA ARG A 32 1.41 15.12 3.06
C ARG A 32 2.34 14.71 1.92
N GLN A 33 3.63 14.87 2.14
CA GLN A 33 4.65 14.51 1.16
C GLN A 33 5.20 13.13 1.51
N TYR A 34 4.71 12.09 0.83
CA TYR A 34 5.22 10.72 0.97
C TYR A 34 6.55 10.57 0.27
N GLU A 35 7.61 10.26 1.01
CA GLU A 35 8.92 9.97 0.44
C GLU A 35 9.14 8.48 0.26
N TYR A 36 8.48 7.65 1.06
CA TYR A 36 8.51 6.20 0.95
C TYR A 36 7.16 5.63 1.36
N GLU A 37 6.68 4.68 0.59
CA GLU A 37 5.47 3.93 0.87
C GLU A 37 5.68 2.47 0.45
N GLU A 38 5.43 1.55 1.36
CA GLU A 38 5.42 0.11 1.12
C GLU A 38 4.00 -0.41 1.35
N GLU A 39 3.33 -0.83 0.28
CA GLU A 39 2.01 -1.44 0.33
C GLU A 39 2.12 -2.95 0.12
N LEU A 40 1.53 -3.73 1.03
CA LEU A 40 1.48 -5.18 0.93
C LEU A 40 0.05 -5.64 0.69
N TYR A 41 -0.15 -6.47 -0.34
CA TYR A 41 -1.40 -7.16 -0.61
C TYR A 41 -1.20 -8.63 -0.27
N LEU A 42 -1.68 -9.03 0.91
CA LEU A 42 -1.47 -10.37 1.46
C LEU A 42 -2.65 -11.29 1.10
N ALA A 43 -2.34 -12.53 0.76
CA ALA A 43 -3.32 -13.60 0.59
C ALA A 43 -3.25 -14.60 1.76
N LEU A 44 -4.33 -15.36 1.99
CA LEU A 44 -4.41 -16.35 3.07
C LEU A 44 -3.50 -17.56 2.88
N ASP A 45 -3.02 -17.80 1.66
CA ASP A 45 -2.00 -18.81 1.37
C ASP A 45 -0.57 -18.33 1.65
N GLY A 46 -0.40 -17.08 2.08
CA GLY A 46 0.90 -16.46 2.36
C GLY A 46 1.57 -15.81 1.14
N SER A 47 0.97 -15.91 -0.05
CA SER A 47 1.45 -15.17 -1.22
C SER A 47 1.21 -13.66 -1.06
N VAL A 48 2.04 -12.86 -1.72
CA VAL A 48 2.04 -11.40 -1.53
C VAL A 48 2.34 -10.64 -2.81
N ILE A 49 1.76 -9.45 -2.93
CA ILE A 49 2.24 -8.39 -3.82
C ILE A 49 2.72 -7.23 -2.96
N ALA A 50 3.99 -6.87 -3.05
CA ALA A 50 4.60 -5.73 -2.40
C ALA A 50 4.83 -4.60 -3.41
N ASN A 51 4.21 -3.45 -3.18
CA ASN A 51 4.44 -2.25 -3.98
C ASN A 51 5.28 -1.26 -3.17
N VAL A 52 6.38 -0.80 -3.75
CA VAL A 52 7.22 0.25 -3.18
C VAL A 52 7.11 1.50 -4.05
N ASN A 53 6.61 2.57 -3.47
CA ASN A 53 6.57 3.90 -4.07
C ASN A 53 7.50 4.81 -3.27
N ALA A 54 8.67 5.10 -3.83
CA ALA A 54 9.69 5.81 -3.06
C ALA A 54 10.46 6.79 -3.93
N SER A 55 10.84 7.93 -3.34
CA SER A 55 11.80 8.80 -3.98
C SER A 55 13.16 8.10 -4.04
N VAL A 56 13.93 8.40 -5.07
CA VAL A 56 15.28 7.81 -5.23
C VAL A 56 16.18 8.18 -4.05
N ALA A 57 15.99 9.41 -3.57
CA ALA A 57 16.57 9.96 -2.37
C ALA A 57 16.24 9.09 -1.12
N SER A 58 14.96 8.75 -0.91
CA SER A 58 14.55 7.96 0.25
C SER A 58 14.99 6.51 0.15
N LEU A 59 15.02 5.91 -1.05
CA LEU A 59 15.60 4.59 -1.26
C LEU A 59 17.08 4.57 -0.89
N ALA A 60 17.88 5.55 -1.35
CA ALA A 60 19.29 5.61 -1.00
C ALA A 60 19.50 5.78 0.52
N ALA A 61 18.73 6.67 1.16
CA ALA A 61 18.88 6.94 2.59
C ALA A 61 18.34 5.82 3.48
N LEU A 62 17.19 5.22 3.17
CA LEU A 62 16.54 4.22 4.02
C LEU A 62 17.06 2.81 3.75
N ARG A 63 17.35 2.50 2.48
CA ARG A 63 17.72 1.15 2.03
C ARG A 63 19.21 0.97 1.81
N GLY A 64 19.99 2.05 1.76
CA GLY A 64 21.42 1.99 1.44
C GLY A 64 21.70 1.65 -0.04
N ILE A 65 20.69 1.73 -0.91
CA ILE A 65 20.83 1.42 -2.33
C ILE A 65 21.69 2.50 -3.00
N ALA A 66 22.66 2.08 -3.81
CA ALA A 66 23.62 2.94 -4.50
C ALA A 66 23.02 3.70 -5.71
N LEU A 67 21.84 4.31 -5.57
CA LEU A 67 21.28 5.20 -6.58
C LEU A 67 21.73 6.64 -6.32
N ASN A 68 22.17 7.35 -7.36
CA ASN A 68 22.53 8.77 -7.25
C ASN A 68 21.26 9.58 -6.97
N PRO A 69 21.14 10.32 -5.83
CA PRO A 69 19.94 11.06 -5.48
C PRO A 69 19.75 12.35 -6.29
N ASP A 70 20.77 12.88 -6.99
CA ASP A 70 20.69 14.12 -7.78
C ASP A 70 19.48 14.12 -8.74
N PRO A 71 18.52 15.06 -8.61
CA PRO A 71 17.34 15.16 -9.47
C PRO A 71 17.61 15.14 -10.98
N ARG A 72 18.83 15.55 -11.39
CA ARG A 72 19.29 15.60 -12.79
C ARG A 72 20.03 14.36 -13.25
N ALA A 73 20.47 13.50 -12.33
CA ALA A 73 21.13 12.25 -12.70
C ALA A 73 20.19 11.35 -13.49
N ARG A 74 20.75 10.59 -14.44
CA ARG A 74 20.02 9.54 -15.14
C ARG A 74 19.79 8.37 -14.19
N ILE A 75 18.64 7.72 -14.33
CA ILE A 75 18.34 6.46 -13.65
C ILE A 75 18.13 5.42 -14.74
N ASP A 76 18.81 4.30 -14.61
CA ASP A 76 18.51 3.14 -15.43
C ASP A 76 17.40 2.32 -14.77
N ARG A 77 16.31 2.11 -15.50
CA ARG A 77 15.17 1.32 -15.02
C ARG A 77 15.55 -0.15 -14.84
N GLU A 78 16.45 -0.67 -15.66
CA GLU A 78 16.91 -2.05 -15.58
C GLU A 78 17.80 -2.27 -14.35
N GLU A 79 18.66 -1.30 -14.04
CA GLU A 79 19.45 -1.31 -12.80
C GLU A 79 18.54 -1.31 -11.57
N VAL A 80 17.53 -0.44 -11.55
CA VAL A 80 16.54 -0.41 -10.46
C VAL A 80 15.76 -1.72 -10.40
N ARG A 81 15.33 -2.28 -11.54
CA ARG A 81 14.61 -3.56 -11.59
C ARG A 81 15.43 -4.69 -10.99
N ALA A 82 16.72 -4.78 -11.33
CA ALA A 82 17.61 -5.82 -10.83
C ALA A 82 17.70 -5.84 -9.29
N LEU A 83 17.58 -4.69 -8.61
CA LEU A 83 17.57 -4.61 -7.15
C LEU A 83 16.38 -5.35 -6.52
N PHE A 84 15.24 -5.36 -7.20
CA PHE A 84 14.00 -5.98 -6.72
C PHE A 84 13.80 -7.39 -7.30
N GLU A 85 14.76 -7.93 -8.06
CA GLU A 85 14.72 -9.28 -8.59
C GLU A 85 15.35 -10.29 -7.63
N GLY A 86 14.88 -11.54 -7.73
CA GLY A 86 15.41 -12.64 -6.93
C GLY A 86 14.70 -13.96 -7.23
N PRO A 87 15.15 -15.05 -6.61
CA PRO A 87 14.53 -16.35 -6.79
C PRO A 87 13.06 -16.35 -6.33
N GLY A 88 12.15 -16.82 -7.19
CA GLY A 88 10.74 -16.99 -6.83
C GLY A 88 9.93 -15.69 -6.73
N VAL A 89 10.44 -14.57 -7.27
CA VAL A 89 9.69 -13.31 -7.34
C VAL A 89 9.55 -12.80 -8.77
N ARG A 90 8.47 -12.07 -9.03
CA ARG A 90 8.22 -11.38 -10.29
C ARG A 90 8.12 -9.89 -10.06
N THR A 91 8.91 -9.12 -10.80
CA THR A 91 9.11 -7.70 -10.53
C THR A 91 8.73 -6.86 -11.74
N THR A 92 8.03 -5.75 -11.48
CA THR A 92 7.76 -4.69 -12.47
C THR A 92 8.22 -3.37 -11.87
N VAL A 93 8.91 -2.55 -12.67
CA VAL A 93 9.38 -1.23 -12.25
C VAL A 93 8.99 -0.17 -13.27
N SER A 94 8.49 0.96 -12.77
CA SER A 94 8.35 2.20 -13.52
C SER A 94 9.00 3.36 -12.76
N LEU A 95 9.32 4.42 -13.48
CA LEU A 95 9.96 5.62 -12.95
C LEU A 95 9.02 6.81 -13.14
N GLY A 96 8.99 7.70 -12.16
CA GLY A 96 8.16 8.89 -12.15
C GLY A 96 8.91 10.12 -11.66
N ARG A 97 8.26 11.28 -11.79
CA ARG A 97 8.71 12.53 -11.16
C ARG A 97 7.54 13.23 -10.49
N ARG A 98 7.79 13.78 -9.30
CA ARG A 98 6.84 14.61 -8.53
C ARG A 98 7.63 15.69 -7.80
N ASP A 99 7.18 16.93 -7.85
CA ASP A 99 7.84 18.08 -7.19
C ASP A 99 9.35 18.16 -7.47
N LEU A 100 9.73 17.96 -8.74
CA LEU A 100 11.13 17.90 -9.23
C LEU A 100 11.98 16.75 -8.66
N ARG A 101 11.43 15.88 -7.80
CA ARG A 101 12.08 14.66 -7.32
C ARG A 101 11.75 13.49 -8.23
N ARG A 102 12.66 12.52 -8.27
CA ARG A 102 12.50 11.27 -9.03
C ARG A 102 11.97 10.18 -8.11
N PHE A 103 11.02 9.39 -8.60
CA PHE A 103 10.38 8.32 -7.88
C PHE A 103 10.55 7.00 -8.62
N VAL A 104 10.70 5.93 -7.83
CA VAL A 104 10.65 4.54 -8.26
C VAL A 104 9.32 3.97 -7.80
N HIS A 105 8.64 3.29 -8.71
CA HIS A 105 7.46 2.50 -8.44
C HIS A 105 7.80 1.05 -8.77
N ALA A 106 7.99 0.22 -7.76
CA ALA A 106 8.29 -1.19 -7.90
C ALA A 106 7.10 -2.02 -7.42
N SER A 107 6.75 -3.07 -8.16
CA SER A 107 5.76 -4.07 -7.76
C SER A 107 6.43 -5.44 -7.81
N VAL A 108 6.47 -6.12 -6.66
CA VAL A 108 7.11 -7.42 -6.47
C VAL A 108 6.05 -8.42 -6.04
N ARG A 109 5.85 -9.46 -6.83
CA ARG A 109 4.98 -10.58 -6.48
C ARG A 109 5.83 -11.76 -6.03
N ALA A 110 5.50 -12.32 -4.87
CA ALA A 110 6.16 -13.50 -4.32
C ALA A 110 5.12 -14.55 -3.89
N ASP A 111 5.49 -15.83 -4.01
CA ASP A 111 4.61 -16.93 -3.61
C ASP A 111 4.56 -17.11 -2.07
N SER A 112 5.51 -16.51 -1.34
CA SER A 112 5.50 -16.44 0.12
C SER A 112 6.07 -15.10 0.60
N ILE A 113 5.43 -14.52 1.62
CA ILE A 113 5.82 -13.25 2.24
C ILE A 113 7.26 -13.29 2.79
N GLU A 114 7.71 -14.42 3.31
CA GLU A 114 9.06 -14.63 3.84
C GLU A 114 10.13 -14.54 2.74
N SER A 115 9.75 -14.62 1.47
CA SER A 115 10.69 -14.43 0.36
C SER A 115 11.06 -12.96 0.16
N LEU A 116 10.24 -12.01 0.64
CA LEU A 116 10.54 -10.59 0.53
C LEU A 116 11.83 -10.24 1.28
N SER A 117 12.01 -10.70 2.53
CA SER A 117 13.19 -10.37 3.34
C SER A 117 14.52 -10.85 2.75
N LYS A 118 14.48 -11.75 1.76
CA LYS A 118 15.66 -12.22 1.02
C LYS A 118 16.13 -11.21 -0.05
N LEU A 119 15.26 -10.28 -0.45
CA LEU A 119 15.58 -9.22 -1.39
C LEU A 119 16.17 -8.03 -0.63
N GLU A 120 17.24 -7.45 -1.15
CA GLU A 120 17.92 -6.30 -0.55
C GLU A 120 16.95 -5.13 -0.24
N PRO A 121 16.01 -4.76 -1.13
CA PRO A 121 15.05 -3.69 -0.88
C PRO A 121 13.95 -4.05 0.12
N PHE A 122 13.93 -5.23 0.74
CA PHE A 122 13.05 -5.56 1.87
C PHE A 122 13.81 -6.17 3.08
N ALA A 123 15.12 -6.39 2.98
CA ALA A 123 15.96 -7.00 4.03
C ALA A 123 15.99 -6.27 5.38
N TRP A 124 15.59 -4.99 5.44
CA TRP A 124 15.42 -4.26 6.70
C TRP A 124 14.26 -4.74 7.57
N SER A 125 13.41 -5.62 7.02
CA SER A 125 12.17 -6.08 7.61
C SER A 125 12.18 -7.59 7.73
N SER A 126 11.70 -8.07 8.87
CA SER A 126 11.34 -9.48 9.02
C SER A 126 9.83 -9.63 8.88
N TYR A 127 9.42 -10.64 8.13
CA TYR A 127 8.01 -10.96 7.89
C TYR A 127 7.71 -12.35 8.44
N ARG A 128 6.50 -12.53 8.96
CA ARG A 128 5.97 -13.84 9.34
C ARG A 128 4.48 -13.87 9.10
N PHE A 129 4.01 -14.93 8.46
CA PHE A 129 2.60 -15.21 8.34
C PHE A 129 2.32 -16.67 8.69
N GLU A 130 1.60 -16.88 9.78
CA GLU A 130 1.39 -18.24 10.31
C GLU A 130 -0.01 -18.41 10.90
N ARG A 131 -0.50 -19.64 10.88
CA ARG A 131 -1.73 -19.98 11.59
C ARG A 131 -1.43 -20.12 13.08
N SER A 132 -2.13 -19.36 13.91
CA SER A 132 -2.01 -19.34 15.37
C SER A 132 -3.36 -19.70 16.00
N GLY A 133 -3.64 -21.01 16.13
CA GLY A 133 -4.94 -21.50 16.58
C GLY A 133 -6.02 -21.25 15.53
N ASP A 134 -7.01 -20.45 15.90
CA ASP A 134 -8.18 -20.16 15.07
C ASP A 134 -8.03 -18.92 14.19
N VAL A 135 -6.87 -18.25 14.20
CA VAL A 135 -6.58 -17.07 13.39
C VAL A 135 -5.31 -17.24 12.57
N PHE A 136 -5.18 -16.49 11.47
CA PHE A 136 -3.88 -16.23 10.87
C PHE A 136 -3.27 -14.98 11.49
N ARG A 137 -1.99 -15.05 11.84
CA ARG A 137 -1.23 -13.92 12.39
C ARG A 137 -0.19 -13.47 11.39
N PHE A 138 -0.29 -12.22 10.99
CA PHE A 138 0.74 -11.50 10.25
C PHE A 138 1.57 -10.64 11.21
N ARG A 139 2.90 -10.72 11.07
CA ARG A 139 3.83 -9.81 11.72
C ARG A 139 4.86 -9.29 10.73
N GLN A 140 5.09 -7.98 10.78
CA GLN A 140 6.21 -7.31 10.14
C GLN A 140 6.92 -6.44 11.17
N MET A 141 8.22 -6.65 11.31
CA MET A 141 9.06 -5.77 12.12
C MET A 141 10.01 -5.04 11.17
N VAL A 142 9.88 -3.71 11.10
CA VAL A 142 10.76 -2.86 10.32
C VAL A 142 11.90 -2.37 11.22
N GLY A 143 13.12 -2.81 10.91
CA GLY A 143 14.34 -2.51 11.68
C GLY A 143 14.86 -1.09 11.48
N ALA A 144 16.14 -0.84 11.77
CA ALA A 144 16.78 0.44 11.46
C ALA A 144 17.06 0.58 9.94
N PRO A 145 17.17 1.81 9.40
CA PRO A 145 17.56 2.00 8.00
C PRO A 145 19.02 1.58 7.79
N SER A 146 19.37 1.13 6.59
CA SER A 146 20.73 0.70 6.24
C SER A 146 21.68 1.86 5.89
N ALA A 147 21.31 3.10 6.23
CA ALA A 147 21.79 4.35 5.63
C ALA A 147 23.33 4.53 5.60
N VAL A 148 23.84 4.88 4.41
CA VAL A 148 25.23 5.30 4.15
C VAL A 148 25.33 6.81 3.80
N GLN A 149 24.24 7.46 3.32
CA GLN A 149 24.25 8.88 2.93
C GLN A 149 23.02 9.63 3.43
N ARG A 150 23.24 10.71 4.19
CA ARG A 150 22.19 11.56 4.78
C ARG A 150 22.25 13.02 4.34
N GLU A 151 23.35 13.44 3.72
CA GLU A 151 23.80 14.84 3.76
C GLU A 151 23.51 15.68 2.51
N ALA A 152 22.70 15.18 1.55
CA ALA A 152 22.54 15.85 0.25
C ALA A 152 21.08 16.07 -0.21
N MET A 153 20.10 16.03 0.69
CA MET A 153 18.68 16.01 0.30
C MET A 153 17.89 17.17 0.91
N GLU A 154 17.07 17.85 0.08
CA GLU A 154 16.20 18.96 0.48
C GLU A 154 14.96 18.50 1.27
N TRP A 155 15.15 17.64 2.27
CA TRP A 155 14.10 17.20 3.17
C TRP A 155 13.92 18.15 4.34
N THR A 156 12.68 18.31 4.75
CA THR A 156 12.30 19.04 5.97
C THR A 156 12.32 18.12 7.20
N GLY A 157 12.28 16.80 6.99
CA GLY A 157 12.16 15.78 8.02
C GLY A 157 10.71 15.40 8.36
N ASN A 158 9.74 16.21 7.90
CA ASN A 158 8.29 16.01 8.13
C ASN A 158 7.62 15.21 7.00
N GLU A 159 8.38 14.81 5.99
CA GLU A 159 7.91 13.91 4.96
C GLU A 159 7.47 12.57 5.57
N VAL A 160 6.57 11.86 4.90
CA VAL A 160 5.94 10.64 5.42
C VAL A 160 6.63 9.40 4.86
N VAL A 161 6.91 8.46 5.76
CA VAL A 161 7.21 7.06 5.47
C VAL A 161 6.00 6.25 5.90
N ALA A 162 5.39 5.51 4.97
CA ALA A 162 4.18 4.76 5.22
C ALA A 162 4.33 3.26 4.92
N PHE A 163 3.66 2.45 5.72
CA PHE A 163 3.48 1.03 5.51
C PHE A 163 1.97 0.76 5.47
N ARG A 164 1.49 0.18 4.37
CA ARG A 164 0.09 -0.17 4.21
C ARG A 164 -0.08 -1.65 3.99
N LEU A 165 -1.12 -2.21 4.60
CA LEU A 165 -1.41 -3.63 4.51
C LEU A 165 -2.86 -3.82 4.06
N HIS A 166 -3.03 -4.45 2.90
CA HIS A 166 -4.29 -4.87 2.32
C HIS A 166 -4.53 -6.34 2.63
N LEU A 167 -5.68 -6.62 3.25
CA LEU A 167 -5.96 -7.90 3.88
C LEU A 167 -7.07 -8.66 3.16
N PRO A 168 -6.99 -10.01 3.12
CA PRO A 168 -7.90 -10.85 2.32
C PRO A 168 -9.15 -11.34 3.09
N SER A 169 -9.21 -11.10 4.39
CA SER A 169 -10.26 -11.57 5.30
C SER A 169 -10.52 -10.57 6.42
N GLU A 170 -11.47 -10.91 7.31
CA GLU A 170 -11.84 -10.08 8.45
C GLU A 170 -10.67 -9.90 9.43
N ILE A 171 -10.54 -8.68 9.96
CA ILE A 171 -9.47 -8.27 10.87
C ILE A 171 -9.99 -8.42 12.29
N VAL A 172 -9.46 -9.40 13.01
CA VAL A 172 -9.82 -9.67 14.41
C VAL A 172 -9.05 -8.74 15.35
N PHE A 173 -7.79 -8.44 15.04
CA PHE A 173 -6.94 -7.56 15.82
C PHE A 173 -5.91 -6.84 14.94
N HIS A 174 -5.56 -5.61 15.30
CA HIS A 174 -4.40 -4.91 14.74
C HIS A 174 -3.81 -3.91 15.74
N ASN A 175 -2.54 -3.57 15.56
CA ASN A 175 -1.85 -2.53 16.34
C ASN A 175 -1.64 -1.20 15.57
N ALA A 176 -2.34 -1.00 14.44
CA ALA A 176 -2.24 0.23 13.65
C ALA A 176 -2.52 1.50 14.49
N PRO A 177 -1.63 2.53 14.48
CA PRO A 177 -1.73 3.71 15.34
C PRO A 177 -3.03 4.50 15.19
N SER A 178 -3.63 4.50 13.99
CA SER A 178 -4.88 5.20 13.72
C SER A 178 -6.08 4.59 14.45
N GLY A 179 -5.98 3.32 14.90
CA GLY A 179 -7.10 2.55 15.44
C GLY A 179 -8.22 2.31 14.42
N ARG A 180 -7.98 2.59 13.13
CA ARG A 180 -8.99 2.55 12.07
C ARG A 180 -8.60 1.56 10.99
N VAL A 181 -9.62 0.91 10.44
CA VAL A 181 -9.53 0.07 9.24
C VAL A 181 -10.10 0.86 8.06
N GLU A 182 -9.27 1.19 7.08
CA GLU A 182 -9.71 1.87 5.88
C GLU A 182 -10.35 0.88 4.90
N ARG A 183 -11.46 1.29 4.28
CA ARG A 183 -12.18 0.49 3.27
C ARG A 183 -12.54 -0.94 3.73
N GLY A 184 -12.57 -1.19 5.04
CA GLY A 184 -12.89 -2.47 5.66
C GLY A 184 -11.75 -3.51 5.68
N ASN A 185 -10.60 -3.25 5.04
CA ASN A 185 -9.51 -4.23 4.96
C ASN A 185 -8.10 -3.65 4.77
N ILE A 186 -7.91 -2.33 4.97
CA ILE A 186 -6.63 -1.66 4.80
C ILE A 186 -6.20 -1.07 6.14
N LEU A 187 -4.94 -1.33 6.51
CA LEU A 187 -4.30 -0.79 7.70
C LEU A 187 -3.07 0.02 7.31
N GLU A 188 -2.77 1.05 8.10
CA GLU A 188 -1.68 1.99 7.80
C GLU A 188 -0.85 2.31 9.06
N TRP A 189 0.47 2.34 8.88
CA TRP A 189 1.44 2.84 9.83
C TRP A 189 2.25 3.95 9.16
N GLU A 190 2.14 5.15 9.68
CA GLU A 190 2.90 6.31 9.21
C GLU A 190 3.91 6.76 10.25
N GLN A 191 5.05 7.23 9.77
CA GLN A 191 6.09 7.83 10.58
C GLN A 191 6.76 8.99 9.80
N PRO A 192 7.12 10.09 10.46
CA PRO A 192 7.98 11.10 9.87
C PRO A 192 9.31 10.51 9.37
N LEU A 193 9.80 11.00 8.23
CA LEU A 193 11.05 10.53 7.65
C LEU A 193 12.23 10.70 8.61
N SER A 194 12.26 11.80 9.36
CA SER A 194 13.26 12.04 10.41
C SER A 194 13.27 10.96 11.49
N ASP A 195 12.11 10.55 11.97
CA ASP A 195 11.94 9.49 12.97
C ASP A 195 12.44 8.15 12.43
N ARG A 196 12.12 7.86 11.17
CA ARG A 196 12.56 6.64 10.48
C ARG A 196 14.08 6.63 10.29
N LEU A 197 14.66 7.75 9.86
CA LEU A 197 16.10 7.93 9.69
C LEU A 197 16.86 7.82 11.02
N ALA A 198 16.22 8.19 12.14
CA ALA A 198 16.73 8.00 13.49
C ALA A 198 16.67 6.53 13.97
N GLY A 199 16.16 5.61 13.13
CA GLY A 199 16.15 4.18 13.42
C GLY A 199 14.99 3.74 14.32
N ARG A 200 13.95 4.56 14.49
CA ARG A 200 12.77 4.11 15.22
C ARG A 200 12.13 2.93 14.48
N PRO A 201 11.86 1.81 15.19
CA PRO A 201 11.25 0.66 14.57
C PRO A 201 9.77 0.90 14.30
N VAL A 202 9.23 0.14 13.35
CA VAL A 202 7.78 0.02 13.14
C VAL A 202 7.41 -1.44 13.36
N ASP A 203 6.55 -1.68 14.35
CA ASP A 203 6.02 -3.00 14.66
C ASP A 203 4.59 -3.11 14.13
N ILE A 204 4.37 -4.07 13.23
CA ILE A 204 3.11 -4.30 12.54
C ILE A 204 2.64 -5.68 12.94
N GLN A 205 1.49 -5.75 13.59
CA GLN A 205 0.82 -7.00 13.91
C GLN A 205 -0.65 -6.92 13.53
N VAL A 206 -1.11 -7.98 12.88
CA VAL A 206 -2.51 -8.17 12.51
C VAL A 206 -2.90 -9.64 12.69
N ASP A 207 -4.06 -9.88 13.29
CA ASP A 207 -4.68 -11.19 13.36
C ASP A 207 -5.95 -11.20 12.50
N LEU A 208 -6.12 -12.25 11.70
CA LEU A 208 -7.12 -12.38 10.63
C LEU A 208 -7.93 -13.66 10.80
N GLU A 209 -9.18 -13.64 10.34
CA GLU A 209 -9.95 -14.87 10.21
C GLU A 209 -9.37 -15.80 9.12
N PRO A 210 -9.45 -17.14 9.29
CA PRO A 210 -8.93 -18.12 8.33
C PRO A 210 -9.70 -18.23 7.02
N GLU A 211 -10.92 -17.71 6.96
CA GLU A 211 -11.77 -17.78 5.77
C GLU A 211 -11.76 -16.45 5.03
N SER A 212 -11.68 -16.50 3.69
CA SER A 212 -11.83 -15.29 2.90
C SER A 212 -13.31 -14.93 2.77
N ILE A 213 -13.65 -13.68 3.09
CA ILE A 213 -15.00 -13.12 2.94
C ILE A 213 -15.54 -13.35 1.52
N LEU A 214 -14.68 -13.21 0.50
CA LEU A 214 -15.05 -13.42 -0.90
C LEU A 214 -15.42 -14.88 -1.18
N GLN A 215 -14.61 -15.81 -0.67
CA GLN A 215 -14.82 -17.24 -0.90
C GLN A 215 -16.11 -17.73 -0.24
N THR A 216 -16.35 -17.36 1.02
CA THR A 216 -17.59 -17.68 1.73
C THR A 216 -18.80 -17.15 0.97
N THR A 217 -18.75 -15.90 0.53
CA THR A 217 -19.82 -15.27 -0.26
C THR A 217 -20.06 -16.00 -1.59
N LEU A 218 -19.00 -16.33 -2.33
CA LEU A 218 -19.11 -17.00 -3.62
C LEU A 218 -19.68 -18.41 -3.50
N ILE A 219 -19.26 -19.18 -2.50
CA ILE A 219 -19.79 -20.52 -2.22
C ILE A 219 -21.28 -20.44 -1.86
N LEU A 220 -21.67 -19.45 -1.05
CA LEU A 220 -23.05 -19.28 -0.60
C LEU A 220 -23.98 -18.90 -1.76
N PHE A 221 -23.56 -17.98 -2.63
CA PHE A 221 -24.31 -17.67 -3.85
C PHE A 221 -24.33 -18.85 -4.84
N GLY A 222 -23.17 -19.47 -5.10
CA GLY A 222 -23.05 -20.58 -6.03
C GLY A 222 -23.92 -21.78 -5.62
N SER A 223 -23.89 -22.15 -4.34
CA SER A 223 -24.73 -23.23 -3.79
C SER A 223 -26.22 -22.92 -3.91
N THR A 224 -26.62 -21.66 -3.71
CA THR A 224 -28.02 -21.24 -3.88
C THR A 224 -28.49 -21.37 -5.33
N VAL A 225 -27.66 -20.96 -6.31
CA VAL A 225 -27.96 -21.13 -7.75
C VAL A 225 -28.10 -22.61 -8.12
N VAL A 226 -27.17 -23.44 -7.66
CA VAL A 226 -27.22 -24.90 -7.90
C VAL A 226 -28.47 -25.52 -7.28
N ALA A 227 -28.83 -25.15 -6.05
CA ALA A 227 -30.02 -25.62 -5.38
C ALA A 227 -31.31 -25.22 -6.13
N ALA A 228 -31.38 -23.97 -6.62
CA ALA A 228 -32.51 -23.50 -7.40
C ALA A 228 -32.67 -24.28 -8.72
N LEU A 229 -31.58 -24.49 -9.47
CA LEU A 229 -31.58 -25.29 -10.69
C LEU A 229 -31.97 -26.74 -10.43
N ALA A 230 -31.43 -27.36 -9.38
CA ALA A 230 -31.78 -28.73 -8.99
C ALA A 230 -33.27 -28.86 -8.63
N THR A 231 -33.80 -27.89 -7.89
CA THR A 231 -35.23 -27.83 -7.54
C THR A 231 -36.11 -27.73 -8.79
N LEU A 232 -35.73 -26.89 -9.75
CA LEU A 232 -36.46 -26.72 -11.00
C LEU A 232 -36.41 -27.99 -11.87
N LEU A 233 -35.24 -28.62 -11.99
CA LEU A 233 -35.09 -29.89 -12.69
C LEU A 233 -35.91 -31.02 -12.04
N LEU A 234 -35.92 -31.10 -10.71
CA LEU A 234 -36.74 -32.06 -9.96
C LEU A 234 -38.23 -31.82 -10.18
N ALA A 235 -38.68 -30.56 -10.20
CA ALA A 235 -40.07 -30.21 -10.48
C ALA A 235 -40.48 -30.60 -11.91
N VAL A 236 -39.66 -30.28 -12.91
CA VAL A 236 -39.89 -30.66 -14.32
C VAL A 236 -39.94 -32.19 -14.46
N TRP A 237 -38.99 -32.89 -13.85
CA TRP A 237 -38.95 -34.35 -13.86
C TRP A 237 -40.20 -34.97 -13.21
N TRP A 238 -40.64 -34.42 -12.08
CA TRP A 238 -41.84 -34.87 -11.37
C TRP A 238 -43.11 -34.69 -12.21
N ILE A 239 -43.27 -33.53 -12.85
CA ILE A 239 -44.40 -33.24 -13.75
C ILE A 239 -44.39 -34.20 -14.95
N ALA A 240 -43.24 -34.36 -15.61
CA ALA A 240 -43.09 -35.26 -16.76
C ALA A 240 -43.33 -36.73 -16.38
N ARG A 241 -43.00 -37.14 -15.14
CA ARG A 241 -43.29 -38.50 -14.65
C ARG A 241 -44.77 -38.72 -14.41
N ARG A 242 -45.50 -37.77 -13.81
CA ARG A 242 -46.95 -37.89 -13.56
C ARG A 242 -47.79 -37.82 -14.83
N GLY A 243 -47.37 -37.04 -15.84
CA GLY A 243 -48.06 -36.99 -17.14
C GLY A 243 -48.10 -38.36 -17.82
N ARG A 244 -46.98 -39.10 -17.80
CA ARG A 244 -46.87 -40.43 -18.44
C ARG A 244 -47.69 -41.54 -17.77
N SER A 245 -48.01 -41.42 -16.48
CA SER A 245 -48.83 -42.42 -15.77
C SER A 245 -50.33 -42.34 -16.07
N ASN A 246 -50.80 -41.24 -16.67
CA ASN A 246 -52.22 -41.06 -17.01
C ASN A 246 -52.60 -41.57 -18.41
N GLU A 247 -51.62 -41.82 -19.30
CA GLU A 247 -51.88 -42.40 -20.63
C GLU A 247 -52.06 -43.92 -20.63
N THR A 248 -51.82 -44.60 -19.50
CA THR A 248 -51.84 -46.07 -19.39
C THR A 248 -53.04 -46.64 -18.63
N ARG A 249 -54.14 -45.90 -18.47
CA ARG A 249 -55.41 -46.46 -17.93
C ARG A 249 -56.44 -46.62 -19.05
N PRO A 250 -56.76 -47.86 -19.48
CA PRO A 250 -57.91 -48.15 -20.33
C PRO A 250 -59.23 -47.94 -19.58
#